data_AF-A0A971PV44-F1
#
_entry.id   AF-A0A971PV44-F1
#
_cell.length_a   1.000
_cell.length_b   1.000
_cell.length_c   1.000
_cell.angle_alpha   90.00
_cell.angle_beta   90.00
_cell.angle_gamma   90.00
#
_symmetry.space_group_name_H-M   'P 1'
#
loop_
_entity.id
_entity.type
_entity.pdbx_description
1 polymer ?
#
loop_
_entity_poly.entity_id
_entity_poly.type
_entity_poly.pdbx_seq_one_letter_code
_entity_poly.pdbx_strand_id
1 'polypeptide(L)'
;EADIIIAQYHEGATTGEPPSNLAAQLAAGGIFADIVNNTADEVDAIFMGHTHMSYAWDGPTADGTRPVVQTGSYGANLARVELGIDTATMSVVEYTSNLVSTARPAKPADMSDADYAALVAEWQSGCVSELAYQDASAIAAAAAAQAAVVGSAVVGEITADITTAFTGPNPTDRDDRTRESTLGNLTADAWLWAMNQPNRPGAHIGIMNPGGLRAELYYGDDGVVTLQEVSEVHPFANTMQVLDITGAQFITLLEQQWQPAGASRPFLKLGLSSNVRYTFDPDAPQGSKITGVWYNGAPIDPAATYTVASGQFLIEGGDNFTILREGTNKRDTGLIDTDAFIDYFDANSPISPSYEKNGVAVHSALPLTANAGGTVSFTVSGVDLTSLGAPANTSFTVYLGESEVGTAAIETTHIDGLPTRDGLSNVTFTVPADFPVGENVLTLVADPSNTTVRLLIDIAPAATGPVVETDVPSDDAASLGLLTGLAVLLTAAGAVAVNRRRQAIDS
;
A
#
# COMPACT_ATOMS: atom_id res chain seq x y z
N GLU A 1 -9.91 18.27 40.97
CA GLU A 1 -9.60 17.48 39.75
C GLU A 1 -9.69 16.00 40.11
N ALA A 2 -9.49 15.08 39.17
CA ALA A 2 -9.47 13.65 39.49
C ALA A 2 -8.18 13.30 40.25
N ASP A 3 -8.25 12.32 41.16
CA ASP A 3 -7.09 11.86 41.92
C ASP A 3 -6.13 11.00 41.08
N ILE A 4 -6.65 10.35 40.05
CA ILE A 4 -5.90 9.55 39.08
C ILE A 4 -6.36 9.96 37.68
N ILE A 5 -5.41 10.21 36.80
CA ILE A 5 -5.67 10.59 35.41
C ILE A 5 -5.07 9.54 34.49
N ILE A 6 -5.93 8.90 33.70
CA ILE A 6 -5.53 7.93 32.67
C ILE A 6 -5.80 8.55 31.31
N ALA A 7 -4.76 8.63 30.48
CA ALA A 7 -4.92 9.04 29.09
C ALA A 7 -5.10 7.81 28.19
N GLN A 8 -6.06 7.90 27.26
CA GLN A 8 -6.26 6.88 26.23
C GLN A 8 -6.10 7.53 24.87
N TYR A 9 -5.21 6.99 24.05
CA TYR A 9 -4.97 7.41 22.68
C TYR A 9 -5.20 6.24 21.74
N HIS A 10 -5.93 6.48 20.65
CA HIS A 10 -6.00 5.53 19.55
C HIS A 10 -4.89 5.82 18.54
N GLU A 11 -3.65 5.70 19.00
CA GLU A 11 -2.41 5.81 18.26
C GLU A 11 -1.33 5.00 19.01
N GLY A 12 -0.17 4.75 18.43
CA GLY A 12 0.87 3.98 19.09
C GLY A 12 2.21 3.94 18.37
N ALA A 13 3.13 3.17 18.95
CA ALA A 13 4.45 2.96 18.35
C ALA A 13 4.35 2.14 17.06
N THR A 14 5.26 2.40 16.11
CA THR A 14 5.35 1.66 14.84
C THR A 14 5.83 0.22 15.03
N THR A 15 6.56 -0.05 16.11
CA THR A 15 7.06 -1.38 16.51
C THR A 15 7.03 -1.50 18.04
N GLY A 16 6.76 -2.69 18.57
CA GLY A 16 6.58 -2.91 20.02
C GLY A 16 7.50 -3.94 20.67
N GLU A 17 7.85 -5.01 19.95
CA GLU A 17 8.65 -6.12 20.49
C GLU A 17 10.16 -5.93 20.23
N PRO A 18 11.04 -6.58 21.02
CA PRO A 18 12.48 -6.60 20.76
C PRO A 18 12.80 -6.97 19.31
N PRO A 19 13.78 -6.28 18.67
CA PRO A 19 14.77 -5.39 19.30
C PRO A 19 14.28 -3.95 19.57
N SER A 20 13.02 -3.61 19.27
CA SER A 20 12.47 -2.28 19.54
C SER A 20 12.24 -2.04 21.04
N ASN A 21 12.22 -0.77 21.43
CA ASN A 21 11.97 -0.32 22.80
C ASN A 21 11.52 1.16 22.79
N LEU A 22 11.08 1.66 23.94
CA LEU A 22 10.63 3.03 24.10
C LEU A 22 11.66 4.05 23.58
N ALA A 23 12.93 3.95 23.96
CA ALA A 23 13.95 4.91 23.56
C ALA A 23 14.14 4.96 22.04
N ALA A 24 14.11 3.81 21.37
CA ALA A 24 14.17 3.74 19.91
C ALA A 24 12.96 4.42 19.24
N GLN A 25 11.75 4.20 19.77
CA GLN A 25 10.54 4.81 19.23
C GLN A 25 10.45 6.32 19.53
N LEU A 26 10.91 6.77 20.69
CA LEU A 26 11.03 8.21 20.98
C LEU A 26 12.06 8.88 20.09
N ALA A 27 13.20 8.23 19.84
CA ALA A 27 14.25 8.75 18.94
C ALA A 27 13.80 8.79 17.47
N ALA A 28 12.91 7.89 17.06
CA ALA A 28 12.27 7.93 15.74
C ALA A 28 11.34 9.14 15.57
N GLY A 29 10.87 9.74 16.68
CA GLY A 29 10.01 10.92 16.67
C GLY A 29 8.58 10.61 16.23
N GLY A 30 7.90 11.63 15.69
CA GLY A 30 6.53 11.53 15.21
C GLY A 30 5.47 11.52 16.31
N ILE A 31 4.23 11.18 15.94
CA ILE A 31 3.07 11.35 16.81
C ILE A 31 3.15 10.52 18.10
N PHE A 32 3.75 9.33 18.06
CA PHE A 32 3.98 8.53 19.25
C PHE A 32 4.88 9.25 20.26
N ALA A 33 6.02 9.80 19.79
CA ALA A 33 6.94 10.53 20.64
C ALA A 33 6.30 11.81 21.18
N ASP A 34 5.51 12.51 20.36
CA ASP A 34 4.77 13.70 20.79
C ASP A 34 3.75 13.36 21.87
N ILE A 35 3.00 12.27 21.73
CA ILE A 35 2.05 11.83 22.75
C ILE A 35 2.80 11.53 24.05
N VAL A 36 3.84 10.70 24.01
CA VAL A 36 4.55 10.29 25.24
C VAL A 36 5.21 11.48 25.95
N ASN A 37 5.83 12.40 25.21
CA ASN A 37 6.58 13.52 25.77
C ASN A 37 5.71 14.73 26.14
N ASN A 38 4.60 14.97 25.43
CA ASN A 38 3.78 16.17 25.61
C ASN A 38 2.46 15.91 26.35
N THR A 39 2.12 14.65 26.66
CA THR A 39 1.04 14.35 27.60
C THR A 39 1.43 14.91 28.98
N ALA A 40 0.53 15.70 29.58
CA ALA A 40 0.79 16.41 30.83
C ALA A 40 1.30 15.48 31.94
N ASP A 41 2.19 15.98 32.81
CA ASP A 41 2.87 15.17 33.83
C ASP A 41 1.91 14.59 34.88
N GLU A 42 0.74 15.20 35.07
CA GLU A 42 -0.30 14.72 35.99
C GLU A 42 -1.02 13.45 35.50
N VAL A 43 -0.77 12.99 34.27
CA VAL A 43 -1.32 11.73 33.76
C VAL A 43 -0.50 10.55 34.29
N ASP A 44 -1.15 9.68 35.06
CA ASP A 44 -0.53 8.55 35.76
C ASP A 44 -0.28 7.32 34.89
N ALA A 45 -1.02 7.15 33.78
CA ALA A 45 -0.78 6.09 32.81
C ALA A 45 -1.35 6.44 31.44
N ILE A 46 -0.72 5.89 30.40
CA ILE A 46 -1.12 6.07 29.00
C ILE A 46 -1.44 4.71 28.36
N PHE A 47 -2.68 4.56 27.90
CA PHE A 47 -3.14 3.41 27.12
C PHE A 47 -3.20 3.80 25.64
N MET A 48 -2.57 2.99 24.81
CA MET A 48 -2.38 3.22 23.39
C MET A 48 -3.15 2.18 22.55
N GLY A 49 -3.24 2.40 21.24
CA GLY A 49 -3.94 1.52 20.29
C GLY A 49 -3.46 1.71 18.86
N HIS A 50 -4.34 1.47 17.88
CA HIS A 50 -4.15 1.70 16.44
C HIS A 50 -3.10 0.85 15.71
N THR A 51 -1.89 0.73 16.26
CA THR A 51 -0.75 0.13 15.55
C THR A 51 -0.66 -1.39 15.69
N HIS A 52 -1.45 -1.94 16.61
CA HIS A 52 -1.52 -3.37 16.95
C HIS A 52 -0.20 -3.92 17.49
N MET A 53 0.62 -3.05 18.07
CA MET A 53 1.88 -3.44 18.69
C MET A 53 1.68 -3.84 20.15
N SER A 54 2.48 -4.80 20.61
CA SER A 54 2.51 -5.23 22.01
C SER A 54 3.68 -4.56 22.70
N TYR A 55 3.42 -3.77 23.74
CA TYR A 55 4.44 -3.21 24.62
C TYR A 55 3.85 -2.77 25.97
N ALA A 56 4.69 -2.82 27.01
CA ALA A 56 4.46 -2.15 28.28
C ALA A 56 5.79 -1.49 28.70
N TRP A 57 5.84 -0.17 28.62
CA TRP A 57 7.07 0.61 28.81
C TRP A 57 6.91 1.68 29.88
N ASP A 58 8.04 2.13 30.44
CA ASP A 58 8.13 3.23 31.40
C ASP A 58 8.35 4.56 30.66
N GLY A 59 7.25 5.24 30.33
CA GLY A 59 7.27 6.56 29.71
C GLY A 59 7.70 7.66 30.68
N PRO A 60 8.42 8.70 30.23
CA PRO A 60 8.89 9.77 31.12
C PRO A 60 7.75 10.68 31.62
N THR A 61 7.99 11.27 32.79
CA THR A 61 7.31 12.45 33.37
C THR A 61 8.38 13.39 33.94
N ALA A 62 8.01 14.59 34.39
CA ALA A 62 8.95 15.53 35.02
C ALA A 62 9.70 14.94 36.24
N ASP A 63 9.01 14.15 37.06
CA ASP A 63 9.52 13.66 38.35
C ASP A 63 9.77 12.13 38.39
N GLY A 64 9.61 11.44 37.25
CA GLY A 64 9.77 10.00 37.18
C GLY A 64 9.28 9.38 35.89
N THR A 65 8.56 8.26 36.00
CA THR A 65 7.99 7.53 34.86
C THR A 65 6.54 7.15 35.11
N ARG A 66 5.87 6.69 34.05
CA ARG A 66 4.50 6.17 34.06
C ARG A 66 4.35 5.01 33.07
N PRO A 67 3.37 4.11 33.24
CA PRO A 67 3.05 3.10 32.25
C PRO A 67 2.63 3.70 30.90
N VAL A 68 3.20 3.18 29.82
CA VAL A 68 2.74 3.38 28.44
C VAL A 68 2.52 2.00 27.83
N VAL A 69 1.27 1.63 27.56
CA VAL A 69 0.89 0.26 27.22
C VAL A 69 0.08 0.14 25.93
N GLN A 70 0.35 -0.90 25.14
CA GLN A 70 -0.49 -1.37 24.05
C GLN A 70 -0.49 -2.90 24.02
N THR A 71 -1.64 -3.52 23.75
CA THR A 71 -1.86 -4.95 24.01
C THR A 71 -1.78 -5.83 22.76
N GLY A 72 -1.26 -5.30 21.65
CA GLY A 72 -1.36 -5.96 20.36
C GLY A 72 -2.77 -5.81 19.79
N SER A 73 -3.37 -6.91 19.34
CA SER A 73 -4.71 -6.91 18.75
C SER A 73 -5.46 -8.22 18.98
N TYR A 74 -6.75 -8.25 18.65
CA TYR A 74 -7.61 -9.44 18.69
C TYR A 74 -7.68 -10.13 20.06
N GLY A 75 -7.48 -9.37 21.13
CA GLY A 75 -7.47 -9.89 22.49
C GLY A 75 -6.26 -10.78 22.80
N ALA A 76 -5.17 -10.72 22.03
CA ALA A 76 -3.96 -11.52 22.26
C ALA A 76 -3.32 -11.27 23.64
N ASN A 77 -3.45 -10.04 24.16
CA ASN A 77 -3.02 -9.69 25.51
C ASN A 77 -4.05 -8.78 26.21
N LEU A 78 -4.00 -8.79 27.54
CA LEU A 78 -4.62 -7.79 28.41
C LEU A 78 -3.51 -6.99 29.10
N ALA A 79 -3.62 -5.65 29.10
CA ALA A 79 -2.72 -4.82 29.89
C ALA A 79 -3.15 -4.90 31.35
N ARG A 80 -2.22 -5.26 32.24
CA ARG A 80 -2.37 -5.15 33.68
C ARG A 80 -1.50 -4.01 34.16
N VAL A 81 -2.14 -2.95 34.64
CA VAL A 81 -1.49 -1.80 35.27
C VAL A 81 -1.98 -1.72 36.70
N GLU A 82 -1.07 -1.76 37.66
CA GLU A 82 -1.37 -1.63 39.08
C GLU A 82 -0.74 -0.35 39.60
N LEU A 83 -1.54 0.50 40.24
CA LEU A 83 -1.09 1.79 40.78
C LEU A 83 -1.11 1.72 42.31
N GLY A 84 0.03 2.00 42.94
CA GLY A 84 0.13 2.23 44.38
C GLY A 84 -0.20 3.67 44.70
N ILE A 85 -1.18 3.91 45.57
CA ILE A 85 -1.70 5.22 45.90
C ILE A 85 -1.35 5.59 47.35
N ASP A 86 -0.77 6.78 47.56
CA ASP A 86 -0.68 7.36 48.90
C ASP A 86 -2.08 7.79 49.35
N THR A 87 -2.63 7.15 50.37
CA THR A 87 -4.01 7.41 50.83
C THR A 87 -4.23 8.77 51.51
N ALA A 88 -3.16 9.50 51.85
CA ALA A 88 -3.24 10.83 52.44
C ALA A 88 -3.25 11.92 51.37
N THR A 89 -2.46 11.77 50.31
CA THR A 89 -2.38 12.75 49.20
C THR A 89 -3.22 12.35 47.99
N MET A 90 -3.67 11.10 47.94
CA MET A 90 -4.35 10.47 46.81
C MET A 90 -3.51 10.44 45.53
N SER A 91 -2.18 10.52 45.64
CA SER A 91 -1.26 10.54 44.50
C SER A 91 -0.69 9.15 44.22
N VAL A 92 -0.38 8.84 42.96
CA VAL A 92 0.35 7.63 42.59
C VAL A 92 1.81 7.74 43.03
N VAL A 93 2.32 6.72 43.72
CA VAL A 93 3.69 6.69 44.25
C VAL A 93 4.53 5.53 43.70
N GLU A 94 3.89 4.50 43.16
CA GLU A 94 4.52 3.38 42.49
C GLU A 94 3.55 2.73 41.50
N TYR A 95 4.08 1.97 40.55
CA TYR A 95 3.25 1.18 39.65
C TYR A 95 3.94 -0.11 39.19
N THR A 96 3.14 -1.05 38.71
CA THR A 96 3.59 -2.14 37.84
C THR A 96 2.82 -2.10 36.54
N SER A 97 3.45 -2.49 35.43
CA SER A 97 2.75 -2.68 34.16
C SER A 97 3.30 -3.88 33.41
N ASN A 98 2.39 -4.73 32.93
CA ASN A 98 2.76 -5.88 32.11
C ASN A 98 1.62 -6.27 31.17
N LEU A 99 1.97 -7.04 30.13
CA LEU A 99 1.00 -7.69 29.27
C LEU A 99 0.73 -9.10 29.79
N VAL A 100 -0.54 -9.43 29.97
CA VAL A 100 -1.01 -10.77 30.32
C VAL A 100 -1.48 -11.43 29.03
N SER A 101 -0.73 -12.41 28.54
CA SER A 101 -1.11 -13.13 27.33
C SER A 101 -2.38 -13.95 27.56
N THR A 102 -3.30 -13.89 26.60
CA THR A 102 -4.48 -14.77 26.54
C THR A 102 -4.20 -16.06 25.79
N ALA A 103 -3.01 -16.20 25.20
CA ALA A 103 -2.62 -17.40 24.49
C ALA A 103 -2.40 -18.56 25.46
N ARG A 104 -2.63 -19.78 24.95
CA ARG A 104 -2.25 -21.01 25.64
C ARG A 104 -0.76 -20.95 26.00
N PRO A 105 -0.36 -21.25 27.25
CA PRO A 105 1.05 -21.28 27.63
C PRO A 105 1.87 -22.17 26.69
N ALA A 106 2.98 -21.67 26.17
CA ALA A 106 3.95 -22.48 25.43
C ALA A 106 4.64 -23.46 26.39
N LYS A 107 5.04 -24.63 25.89
CA LYS A 107 5.79 -25.60 26.71
C LYS A 107 7.24 -25.14 26.90
N PRO A 108 7.71 -24.91 28.13
CA PRO A 108 9.12 -24.64 28.38
C PRO A 108 9.99 -25.84 27.97
N ALA A 109 11.18 -25.58 27.44
CA ALA A 109 12.07 -26.62 26.91
C ALA A 109 12.51 -27.64 27.99
N ASP A 110 12.53 -27.22 29.24
CA ASP A 110 12.93 -27.98 30.43
C ASP A 110 11.75 -28.59 31.20
N MET A 111 10.50 -28.34 30.78
CA MET A 111 9.30 -28.87 31.43
C MET A 111 8.94 -30.27 30.90
N SER A 112 8.53 -31.17 31.81
CA SER A 112 8.05 -32.50 31.41
C SER A 112 6.68 -32.40 30.69
N ASP A 113 6.32 -33.39 29.88
CA ASP A 113 5.00 -33.43 29.24
C ASP A 113 3.85 -33.48 30.26
N ALA A 114 4.07 -34.15 31.40
CA ALA A 114 3.08 -34.26 32.46
C ALA A 114 2.85 -32.92 33.16
N ASP A 115 3.93 -32.20 33.48
CA ASP A 115 3.85 -30.88 34.11
C ASP A 115 3.26 -29.84 33.15
N TYR A 116 3.60 -29.93 31.85
CA TYR A 116 2.99 -29.07 30.84
C TYR A 116 1.49 -29.34 30.67
N ALA A 117 1.08 -30.60 30.69
CA ALA A 117 -0.34 -30.97 30.65
C ALA A 117 -1.09 -30.44 31.88
N ALA A 118 -0.49 -30.50 33.08
CA ALA A 118 -1.04 -29.94 34.29
C ALA A 118 -1.17 -28.41 34.22
N LEU A 119 -0.13 -27.70 33.74
CA LEU A 119 -0.16 -26.24 33.53
C LEU A 119 -1.27 -25.82 32.57
N VAL A 120 -1.43 -26.52 31.43
CA VAL A 120 -2.48 -26.24 30.46
C VAL A 120 -3.87 -26.50 31.07
N ALA A 121 -4.03 -27.59 31.83
CA ALA A 121 -5.28 -27.90 32.51
C ALA A 121 -5.64 -26.83 33.57
N GLU A 122 -4.66 -26.34 34.33
CA GLU A 122 -4.84 -25.25 35.29
C GLU A 122 -5.27 -23.96 34.59
N TRP A 123 -4.53 -23.55 33.55
CA TRP A 123 -4.85 -22.38 32.72
C TRP A 123 -6.28 -22.45 32.14
N GLN A 124 -6.71 -23.63 31.67
CA GLN A 124 -8.09 -23.84 31.19
C GLN A 124 -9.11 -23.76 32.34
N SER A 125 -8.82 -24.39 33.49
CA SER A 125 -9.78 -24.54 34.60
C SER A 125 -10.06 -23.24 35.37
N GLY A 126 -9.08 -22.35 35.47
CA GLY A 126 -9.19 -21.10 36.24
C GLY A 126 -10.25 -20.15 35.71
N CYS A 127 -10.42 -20.07 34.38
CA CYS A 127 -11.41 -19.18 33.78
C CYS A 127 -12.81 -19.82 33.68
N VAL A 128 -12.89 -21.11 33.34
CA VAL A 128 -14.17 -21.78 33.04
C VAL A 128 -15.06 -22.01 34.27
N SER A 129 -14.51 -21.87 35.48
CA SER A 129 -15.27 -22.02 36.73
C SER A 129 -15.88 -20.70 37.24
N GLU A 130 -15.45 -19.56 36.70
CA GLU A 130 -16.00 -18.25 37.04
C GLU A 130 -17.37 -18.04 36.40
N LEU A 131 -18.39 -17.71 37.21
CA LEU A 131 -19.76 -17.53 36.71
C LEU A 131 -19.85 -16.41 35.67
N ALA A 132 -19.12 -15.31 35.86
CA ALA A 132 -19.10 -14.21 34.90
C ALA A 132 -18.51 -14.63 33.54
N TYR A 133 -17.50 -15.50 33.54
CA TYR A 133 -16.96 -16.07 32.31
C TYR A 133 -17.97 -17.01 31.65
N GLN A 134 -18.63 -17.88 32.43
CA GLN A 134 -19.64 -18.80 31.91
C GLN A 134 -20.80 -18.06 31.25
N ASP A 135 -21.31 -16.99 31.89
CA ASP A 135 -22.39 -16.17 31.34
C ASP A 135 -21.96 -15.47 30.04
N ALA A 136 -20.79 -14.82 30.03
CA ALA A 136 -20.26 -14.17 28.82
C ALA A 136 -20.00 -15.18 27.69
N SER A 137 -19.44 -16.34 28.02
CA SER A 137 -19.18 -17.43 27.07
C SER A 137 -20.47 -17.98 26.48
N ALA A 138 -21.53 -18.16 27.29
CA ALA A 138 -22.83 -18.62 26.81
C ALA A 138 -23.48 -17.62 25.84
N ILE A 139 -23.39 -16.31 26.11
CA ILE A 139 -23.87 -15.26 25.21
C ILE A 139 -23.10 -15.28 23.89
N ALA A 140 -21.76 -15.32 23.95
CA ALA A 140 -20.91 -15.37 22.77
C ALA A 140 -21.17 -16.64 21.93
N ALA A 141 -21.31 -17.80 22.58
CA ALA A 141 -21.61 -19.06 21.92
C ALA A 141 -22.99 -19.06 21.24
N ALA A 142 -24.02 -18.51 21.90
CA ALA A 142 -25.35 -18.37 21.31
C ALA A 142 -25.35 -17.43 20.10
N ALA A 143 -24.64 -16.31 20.19
CA ALA A 143 -24.47 -15.37 19.08
C ALA A 143 -23.71 -16.02 17.91
N ALA A 144 -22.61 -16.73 18.18
CA ALA A 144 -21.83 -17.44 17.17
C ALA A 144 -22.66 -18.54 16.49
N ALA A 145 -23.46 -19.30 17.24
CA ALA A 145 -24.34 -20.31 16.68
C ALA A 145 -25.40 -19.71 15.75
N GLN A 146 -26.01 -18.58 16.14
CA GLN A 146 -26.95 -17.88 15.27
C GLN A 146 -26.27 -17.27 14.04
N ALA A 147 -25.08 -16.69 14.21
CA ALA A 147 -24.29 -16.13 13.13
C ALA A 147 -23.88 -17.20 12.12
N ALA A 148 -23.51 -18.41 12.56
CA ALA A 148 -23.19 -19.52 11.67
C ALA A 148 -24.40 -19.94 10.81
N VAL A 149 -25.62 -19.93 11.38
CA VAL A 149 -26.84 -20.22 10.62
C VAL A 149 -27.07 -19.17 9.53
N VAL A 150 -27.05 -17.88 9.89
CA VAL A 150 -27.29 -16.79 8.93
C VAL A 150 -26.15 -16.70 7.90
N GLY A 151 -24.92 -16.77 8.38
CA GLY A 151 -23.69 -16.66 7.60
C GLY A 151 -23.49 -17.78 6.58
N SER A 152 -24.10 -18.95 6.79
CA SER A 152 -24.05 -20.07 5.84
C SER A 152 -24.81 -19.84 4.53
N ALA A 153 -25.53 -18.72 4.39
CA ALA A 153 -26.19 -18.36 3.15
C ALA A 153 -25.15 -18.17 2.03
N VAL A 154 -25.37 -18.81 0.88
CA VAL A 154 -24.52 -18.67 -0.30
C VAL A 154 -24.73 -17.31 -0.93
N VAL A 155 -23.63 -16.62 -1.22
CA VAL A 155 -23.58 -15.31 -1.90
C VAL A 155 -23.06 -15.46 -3.33
N GLY A 156 -22.23 -16.46 -3.61
CA GLY A 156 -21.78 -16.76 -4.97
C GLY A 156 -20.64 -17.76 -4.98
N GLU A 157 -19.83 -17.71 -6.02
CA GLU A 157 -18.70 -18.62 -6.25
C GLU A 157 -17.45 -17.83 -6.72
N ILE A 158 -16.27 -18.32 -6.37
CA ILE A 158 -14.97 -17.88 -6.89
C ILE A 158 -14.24 -19.03 -7.59
N THR A 159 -13.31 -18.72 -8.50
CA THR A 159 -12.57 -19.75 -9.24
C THR A 159 -11.15 -20.02 -8.73
N ALA A 160 -10.64 -19.18 -7.83
CA ALA A 160 -9.35 -19.28 -7.16
C ALA A 160 -9.31 -18.27 -6.00
N ASP A 161 -8.31 -18.40 -5.10
CA ASP A 161 -8.12 -17.50 -3.97
C ASP A 161 -8.13 -16.02 -4.40
N ILE A 162 -8.89 -15.19 -3.69
CA ILE A 162 -8.91 -13.73 -3.85
C ILE A 162 -8.54 -13.13 -2.50
N THR A 163 -7.32 -12.60 -2.41
CA THR A 163 -6.71 -12.25 -1.13
C THR A 163 -6.13 -10.84 -1.12
N THR A 164 -5.97 -10.28 0.08
CA THR A 164 -5.02 -9.22 0.38
C THR A 164 -3.60 -9.64 -0.03
N ALA A 165 -2.65 -8.71 0.04
CA ALA A 165 -1.26 -9.02 -0.22
C ALA A 165 -0.63 -9.72 0.99
N PHE A 166 0.27 -10.65 0.74
CA PHE A 166 0.96 -11.38 1.79
C PHE A 166 2.46 -11.03 1.80
N THR A 167 3.05 -11.07 2.99
CA THR A 167 4.51 -10.98 3.19
C THR A 167 5.22 -12.32 3.01
N GLY A 168 4.47 -13.42 3.00
CA GLY A 168 4.96 -14.80 2.93
C GLY A 168 3.79 -15.77 2.67
N PRO A 169 4.05 -17.08 2.53
CA PRO A 169 3.04 -18.03 2.11
C PRO A 169 2.07 -18.46 3.24
N ASN A 170 2.31 -18.09 4.50
CA ASN A 170 1.49 -18.58 5.60
C ASN A 170 0.23 -17.72 5.81
N PRO A 171 -0.88 -18.28 6.30
CA PRO A 171 -2.08 -17.51 6.64
C PRO A 171 -1.82 -16.34 7.61
N THR A 172 -0.82 -16.45 8.48
CA THR A 172 -0.41 -15.39 9.42
C THR A 172 0.30 -14.21 8.74
N ASP A 173 0.74 -14.38 7.49
CA ASP A 173 1.53 -13.41 6.74
C ASP A 173 0.65 -12.45 5.91
N ARG A 174 -0.68 -12.57 6.05
CA ARG A 174 -1.71 -11.73 5.39
C ARG A 174 -1.63 -10.26 5.78
N ASP A 175 -2.43 -9.42 5.10
CA ASP A 175 -2.60 -7.98 5.40
C ASP A 175 -1.32 -7.16 5.23
N ASP A 176 -0.50 -7.47 4.21
CA ASP A 176 0.57 -6.58 3.79
C ASP A 176 -0.01 -5.34 3.10
N ARG A 177 -0.30 -4.32 3.91
CA ARG A 177 -0.86 -3.04 3.43
C ARG A 177 0.12 -2.22 2.60
N THR A 178 1.37 -2.66 2.46
CA THR A 178 2.36 -1.98 1.61
C THR A 178 2.28 -2.41 0.16
N ARG A 179 1.55 -3.49 -0.14
CA ARG A 179 1.48 -4.11 -1.46
C ARG A 179 0.08 -4.13 -2.02
N GLU A 180 0.02 -4.20 -3.35
CA GLU A 180 -1.24 -4.28 -4.09
C GLU A 180 -1.81 -5.68 -3.98
N SER A 181 -3.13 -5.81 -4.03
CA SER A 181 -3.78 -7.11 -3.83
C SER A 181 -4.97 -7.33 -4.75
N THR A 182 -5.20 -8.60 -5.11
CA THR A 182 -6.35 -9.04 -5.90
C THR A 182 -7.67 -8.65 -5.24
N LEU A 183 -7.80 -8.82 -3.91
CA LEU A 183 -9.02 -8.48 -3.18
C LEU A 183 -9.26 -6.96 -3.13
N GLY A 184 -8.22 -6.15 -2.98
CA GLY A 184 -8.35 -4.69 -3.01
C GLY A 184 -8.80 -4.17 -4.36
N ASN A 185 -8.27 -4.72 -5.45
CA ASN A 185 -8.68 -4.36 -6.81
C ASN A 185 -10.12 -4.83 -7.11
N LEU A 186 -10.46 -6.09 -6.77
CA LEU A 186 -11.83 -6.61 -6.91
C LEU A 186 -12.84 -5.75 -6.15
N THR A 187 -12.53 -5.40 -4.91
CA THR A 187 -13.41 -4.56 -4.08
C THR A 187 -13.61 -3.18 -4.72
N ALA A 188 -12.55 -2.58 -5.25
CA ALA A 188 -12.64 -1.31 -5.95
C ALA A 188 -13.49 -1.41 -7.23
N ASP A 189 -13.36 -2.50 -8.00
CA ASP A 189 -14.25 -2.79 -9.13
C ASP A 189 -15.71 -3.00 -8.68
N ALA A 190 -15.94 -3.66 -7.55
CA ALA A 190 -17.27 -3.84 -6.99
C ALA A 190 -17.92 -2.51 -6.57
N TRP A 191 -17.16 -1.59 -5.96
CA TRP A 191 -17.64 -0.23 -5.67
C TRP A 191 -18.00 0.55 -6.94
N LEU A 192 -17.15 0.46 -7.96
CA LEU A 192 -17.42 1.09 -9.24
C LEU A 192 -18.68 0.51 -9.89
N TRP A 193 -18.83 -0.81 -9.90
CA TRP A 193 -20.00 -1.50 -10.43
C TRP A 193 -21.28 -1.12 -9.67
N ALA A 194 -21.22 -1.13 -8.33
CA ALA A 194 -22.36 -0.84 -7.46
C ALA A 194 -22.86 0.59 -7.68
N MET A 195 -21.96 1.56 -7.80
CA MET A 195 -22.35 2.97 -8.04
C MET A 195 -22.89 3.23 -9.44
N ASN A 196 -22.67 2.31 -10.38
CA ASN A 196 -23.17 2.39 -11.75
C ASN A 196 -24.44 1.55 -12.01
N GLN A 197 -25.01 0.92 -10.98
CA GLN A 197 -26.32 0.26 -11.09
C GLN A 197 -27.45 1.28 -11.29
N PRO A 198 -28.62 0.85 -11.82
CA PRO A 198 -29.77 1.74 -12.01
C PRO A 198 -30.15 2.49 -10.71
N ASN A 199 -30.43 3.79 -10.84
CA ASN A 199 -30.76 4.71 -9.74
C ASN A 199 -29.63 4.97 -8.73
N ARG A 200 -28.39 4.63 -9.06
CA ARG A 200 -27.19 5.00 -8.30
C ARG A 200 -26.53 6.25 -8.90
N PRO A 201 -25.72 6.98 -8.12
CA PRO A 201 -25.20 8.29 -8.53
C PRO A 201 -24.22 8.27 -9.71
N GLY A 202 -23.75 7.10 -10.13
CA GLY A 202 -22.66 6.93 -11.10
C GLY A 202 -21.28 7.17 -10.45
N ALA A 203 -20.26 6.51 -10.99
CA ALA A 203 -18.87 6.77 -10.63
C ALA A 203 -17.95 6.43 -11.80
N HIS A 204 -16.79 7.08 -11.84
CA HIS A 204 -15.73 6.82 -12.81
C HIS A 204 -14.69 5.84 -12.27
N ILE A 205 -14.31 5.96 -11.00
CA ILE A 205 -13.21 5.21 -10.39
C ILE A 205 -13.67 4.67 -9.04
N GLY A 206 -13.43 3.38 -8.77
CA GLY A 206 -13.59 2.78 -7.46
C GLY A 206 -12.26 2.72 -6.71
N ILE A 207 -12.31 2.87 -5.39
CA ILE A 207 -11.11 2.94 -4.53
C ILE A 207 -11.35 2.14 -3.25
N MET A 208 -10.37 1.34 -2.84
CA MET A 208 -10.39 0.62 -1.57
C MET A 208 -9.11 0.88 -0.77
N ASN A 209 -9.24 1.24 0.50
CA ASN A 209 -8.08 1.30 1.41
C ASN A 209 -7.75 -0.10 1.95
N PRO A 210 -6.46 -0.47 2.10
CA PRO A 210 -6.08 -1.84 2.43
C PRO A 210 -6.52 -2.22 3.85
N GLY A 211 -6.59 -1.25 4.77
CA GLY A 211 -7.04 -1.50 6.15
C GLY A 211 -8.51 -1.90 6.30
N GLY A 212 -9.34 -1.59 5.29
CA GLY A 212 -10.74 -1.95 5.26
C GLY A 212 -11.01 -3.42 4.92
N LEU A 213 -10.00 -4.18 4.47
CA LEU A 213 -10.10 -5.60 4.12
C LEU A 213 -9.67 -6.46 5.31
N ARG A 214 -10.61 -7.21 5.90
CA ARG A 214 -10.38 -7.83 7.22
C ARG A 214 -10.24 -9.35 7.19
N ALA A 215 -10.57 -9.97 6.06
CA ALA A 215 -10.40 -11.39 5.81
C ALA A 215 -10.01 -11.62 4.34
N GLU A 216 -9.89 -12.89 3.98
CA GLU A 216 -9.56 -13.36 2.64
C GLU A 216 -10.73 -14.18 2.08
N LEU A 217 -10.81 -14.33 0.76
CA LEU A 217 -11.71 -15.28 0.13
C LEU A 217 -10.89 -16.45 -0.41
N TYR A 218 -10.89 -17.56 0.32
CA TYR A 218 -10.16 -18.77 -0.07
C TYR A 218 -11.03 -19.64 -0.98
N TYR A 219 -10.44 -20.15 -2.05
CA TYR A 219 -11.05 -21.16 -2.89
C TYR A 219 -11.06 -22.49 -2.13
N GLY A 220 -12.21 -22.82 -1.53
CA GLY A 220 -12.48 -24.13 -0.94
C GLY A 220 -12.69 -25.21 -2.00
N ASP A 221 -13.20 -26.37 -1.56
CA ASP A 221 -13.41 -27.53 -2.44
C ASP A 221 -14.42 -27.28 -3.58
N ASP A 222 -15.37 -26.36 -3.39
CA ASP A 222 -16.46 -26.04 -4.31
C ASP A 222 -16.46 -24.57 -4.79
N GLY A 223 -15.51 -23.75 -4.30
CA GLY A 223 -15.44 -22.32 -4.61
C GLY A 223 -16.61 -21.48 -4.08
N VAL A 224 -17.50 -22.05 -3.26
CA VAL A 224 -18.67 -21.35 -2.73
C VAL A 224 -18.23 -20.27 -1.75
N VAL A 225 -18.78 -19.07 -1.92
CA VAL A 225 -18.62 -17.94 -1.00
C VAL A 225 -19.91 -17.71 -0.24
N THR A 226 -19.79 -17.60 1.07
CA THR A 226 -20.89 -17.43 2.01
C THR A 226 -21.02 -15.98 2.50
N LEU A 227 -22.17 -15.66 3.09
CA LEU A 227 -22.42 -14.38 3.73
C LEU A 227 -21.44 -14.14 4.89
N GLN A 228 -21.05 -15.20 5.60
CA GLN A 228 -20.02 -15.10 6.65
C GLN A 228 -18.71 -14.55 6.07
N GLU A 229 -18.21 -15.14 5.00
CA GLU A 229 -16.93 -14.76 4.40
C GLU A 229 -16.96 -13.33 3.86
N VAL A 230 -18.02 -12.93 3.16
CA VAL A 230 -18.19 -11.54 2.69
C VAL A 230 -18.29 -10.55 3.85
N SER A 231 -19.00 -10.92 4.92
CA SER A 231 -19.09 -10.08 6.13
C SER A 231 -17.76 -9.98 6.87
N GLU A 232 -16.95 -11.05 6.89
CA GLU A 232 -15.62 -11.05 7.47
C GLU A 232 -14.64 -10.21 6.65
N VAL A 233 -14.78 -10.14 5.32
CA VAL A 233 -13.99 -9.24 4.46
C VAL A 233 -14.36 -7.78 4.72
N HIS A 234 -15.66 -7.46 4.78
CA HIS A 234 -16.21 -6.10 4.98
C HIS A 234 -17.06 -5.99 6.26
N PRO A 235 -16.46 -5.98 7.47
CA PRO A 235 -17.20 -6.07 8.73
C PRO A 235 -17.67 -4.72 9.30
N PHE A 236 -17.43 -3.62 8.59
CA PHE A 236 -17.59 -2.28 9.15
C PHE A 236 -18.96 -1.66 8.91
N ALA A 237 -19.74 -2.23 7.99
CA ALA A 237 -21.01 -1.69 7.55
C ALA A 237 -20.89 -0.19 7.17
N ASN A 238 -19.82 0.16 6.42
CA ASN A 238 -19.69 1.52 5.91
C ASN A 238 -20.79 1.79 4.91
N THR A 239 -21.31 3.02 4.86
CA THR A 239 -22.09 3.43 3.70
C THR A 239 -21.17 3.74 2.53
N MET A 240 -21.59 3.35 1.33
CA MET A 240 -20.93 3.69 0.08
C MET A 240 -21.22 5.15 -0.27
N GLN A 241 -20.16 5.92 -0.51
CA GLN A 241 -20.25 7.32 -0.90
C GLN A 241 -19.52 7.56 -2.22
N VAL A 242 -19.95 8.63 -2.92
CA VAL A 242 -19.22 9.18 -4.06
C VAL A 242 -18.91 10.65 -3.84
N LEU A 243 -17.83 11.14 -4.45
CA LEU A 243 -17.53 12.56 -4.54
C LEU A 243 -16.75 12.88 -5.82
N ASP A 244 -16.80 14.14 -6.23
CA ASP A 244 -16.12 14.65 -7.40
C ASP A 244 -14.77 15.25 -7.01
N ILE A 245 -13.69 14.77 -7.63
CA ILE A 245 -12.33 15.30 -7.51
C ILE A 245 -11.76 15.66 -8.88
N THR A 246 -10.81 16.58 -8.94
CA THR A 246 -10.05 16.82 -10.16
C THR A 246 -9.02 15.72 -10.41
N GLY A 247 -8.53 15.58 -11.64
CA GLY A 247 -7.41 14.69 -11.93
C GLY A 247 -6.17 15.02 -11.11
N ALA A 248 -5.91 16.31 -10.84
CA ALA A 248 -4.83 16.74 -9.96
C ALA A 248 -5.04 16.27 -8.51
N GLN A 249 -6.27 16.35 -7.98
CA GLN A 249 -6.59 15.81 -6.65
C GLN A 249 -6.47 14.28 -6.62
N PHE A 250 -6.81 13.58 -7.69
CA PHE A 250 -6.59 12.13 -7.78
C PHE A 250 -5.09 11.76 -7.79
N ILE A 251 -4.25 12.54 -8.47
CA ILE A 251 -2.79 12.38 -8.39
C ILE A 251 -2.32 12.59 -6.94
N THR A 252 -2.79 13.64 -6.26
CA THR A 252 -2.49 13.87 -4.84
C THR A 252 -2.98 12.73 -3.95
N LEU A 253 -4.12 12.12 -4.25
CA LEU A 253 -4.61 10.93 -3.53
C LEU A 253 -3.62 9.77 -3.64
N LEU A 254 -3.11 9.52 -4.84
CA LEU A 254 -2.11 8.47 -5.06
C LEU A 254 -0.78 8.78 -4.36
N GLU A 255 -0.37 10.06 -4.29
CA GLU A 255 0.80 10.52 -3.51
C GLU A 255 0.61 10.28 -2.00
N GLN A 256 -0.62 10.42 -1.49
CA GLN A 256 -0.93 10.19 -0.08
C GLN A 256 -0.80 8.73 0.35
N GLN A 257 -0.61 7.78 -0.57
CA GLN A 257 -0.20 6.42 -0.21
C GLN A 257 1.13 6.42 0.56
N TRP A 258 2.04 7.37 0.28
CA TRP A 258 3.20 7.67 1.13
C TRP A 258 2.77 8.59 2.26
N GLN A 259 2.60 8.00 3.43
CA GLN A 259 1.97 8.63 4.57
C GLN A 259 2.85 9.74 5.16
N PRO A 260 2.28 10.70 5.90
CA PRO A 260 3.05 11.76 6.56
C PRO A 260 4.19 11.20 7.41
N ALA A 261 5.30 11.94 7.48
CA ALA A 261 6.44 11.55 8.32
C ALA A 261 5.98 11.36 9.78
N GLY A 262 6.39 10.24 10.38
CA GLY A 262 5.98 9.88 11.74
C GLY A 262 4.62 9.18 11.85
N ALA A 263 3.91 8.93 10.74
CA ALA A 263 2.74 8.05 10.74
C ALA A 263 3.14 6.62 11.15
N SER A 264 2.28 5.99 11.95
CA SER A 264 2.50 4.63 12.44
C SER A 264 2.56 3.57 11.34
N ARG A 265 1.88 3.83 10.22
CA ARG A 265 2.01 3.10 8.96
C ARG A 265 2.56 4.06 7.92
N PRO A 266 3.80 3.88 7.44
CA PRO A 266 4.43 4.86 6.55
C PRO A 266 3.97 4.74 5.09
N PHE A 267 3.26 3.66 4.75
CA PHE A 267 2.68 3.47 3.43
C PHE A 267 1.37 2.66 3.49
N LEU A 268 0.40 3.01 2.65
CA LEU A 268 -0.86 2.28 2.46
C LEU A 268 -1.19 2.18 0.98
N LYS A 269 -1.15 0.97 0.42
CA LYS A 269 -1.45 0.72 -1.00
C LYS A 269 -2.96 0.70 -1.23
N LEU A 270 -3.48 1.67 -1.98
CA LEU A 270 -4.87 1.68 -2.41
C LEU A 270 -5.13 0.57 -3.45
N GLY A 271 -6.24 -0.15 -3.29
CA GLY A 271 -6.87 -0.90 -4.36
C GLY A 271 -7.62 0.06 -5.28
N LEU A 272 -7.51 -0.14 -6.60
CA LEU A 272 -8.13 0.70 -7.60
C LEU A 272 -8.93 -0.18 -8.58
N SER A 273 -10.01 0.38 -9.13
CA SER A 273 -10.75 -0.30 -10.19
C SER A 273 -9.87 -0.51 -11.43
N SER A 274 -10.15 -1.59 -12.15
CA SER A 274 -9.44 -2.11 -13.32
C SER A 274 -9.30 -1.12 -14.49
N ASN A 275 -9.98 0.01 -14.46
CA ASN A 275 -9.86 1.08 -15.45
C ASN A 275 -8.79 2.14 -15.13
N VAL A 276 -8.08 2.03 -14.01
CA VAL A 276 -6.99 2.94 -13.63
C VAL A 276 -5.64 2.20 -13.64
N ARG A 277 -4.63 2.79 -14.28
CA ARG A 277 -3.22 2.40 -14.16
C ARG A 277 -2.38 3.62 -13.79
N TYR A 278 -1.31 3.43 -13.04
CA TYR A 278 -0.38 4.50 -12.72
C TYR A 278 1.05 3.99 -12.59
N THR A 279 2.00 4.89 -12.84
CA THR A 279 3.42 4.66 -12.61
C THR A 279 3.92 5.59 -11.52
N PHE A 280 4.96 5.17 -10.82
CA PHE A 280 5.61 5.99 -9.80
C PHE A 280 7.13 5.78 -9.76
N ASP A 281 7.85 6.79 -9.29
CA ASP A 281 9.26 6.70 -8.92
C ASP A 281 9.35 6.66 -7.39
N PRO A 282 9.74 5.53 -6.78
CA PRO A 282 9.84 5.42 -5.32
C PRO A 282 10.96 6.29 -4.74
N ASP A 283 11.94 6.71 -5.54
CA ASP A 283 13.11 7.48 -5.11
C ASP A 283 12.87 9.00 -5.22
N ALA A 284 11.81 9.41 -5.92
CA ALA A 284 11.42 10.82 -6.03
C ALA A 284 10.96 11.41 -4.67
N PRO A 285 11.05 12.74 -4.47
CA PRO A 285 10.56 13.38 -3.25
C PRO A 285 9.07 13.11 -2.98
N GLN A 286 8.67 13.11 -1.71
CA GLN A 286 7.26 12.98 -1.31
C GLN A 286 6.40 14.05 -1.98
N GLY A 287 5.25 13.66 -2.54
CA GLY A 287 4.39 14.55 -3.31
C GLY A 287 4.81 14.72 -4.77
N SER A 288 5.81 13.97 -5.24
CA SER A 288 6.25 13.94 -6.64
C SER A 288 6.67 12.53 -7.09
N LYS A 289 6.13 11.50 -6.43
CA LYS A 289 6.40 10.11 -6.74
C LYS A 289 5.57 9.58 -7.89
N ILE A 290 4.35 10.08 -8.11
CA ILE A 290 3.48 9.67 -9.21
C ILE A 290 4.00 10.26 -10.51
N THR A 291 4.37 9.41 -11.45
CA THR A 291 4.98 9.80 -12.73
C THR A 291 4.03 9.75 -13.90
N GLY A 292 2.90 9.06 -13.76
CA GLY A 292 1.84 9.01 -14.76
C GLY A 292 0.61 8.29 -14.26
N VAL A 293 -0.56 8.70 -14.75
CA VAL A 293 -1.86 8.11 -14.42
C VAL A 293 -2.68 8.01 -15.70
N TRP A 294 -3.28 6.84 -15.92
CA TRP A 294 -4.15 6.55 -17.06
C TRP A 294 -5.52 6.10 -16.56
N TYR A 295 -6.56 6.71 -17.12
CA TYR A 295 -7.96 6.36 -16.91
C TYR A 295 -8.55 5.88 -18.24
N ASN A 296 -9.11 4.67 -18.28
CA ASN A 296 -9.58 4.01 -19.51
C ASN A 296 -8.50 3.99 -20.62
N GLY A 297 -7.24 3.82 -20.24
CA GLY A 297 -6.10 3.76 -21.16
C GLY A 297 -5.59 5.11 -21.68
N ALA A 298 -6.30 6.22 -21.41
CA ALA A 298 -5.85 7.57 -21.76
C ALA A 298 -5.20 8.27 -20.56
N PRO A 299 -4.19 9.15 -20.75
CA PRO A 299 -3.64 9.95 -19.66
C PRO A 299 -4.72 10.75 -18.95
N ILE A 300 -4.67 10.83 -17.62
CA ILE A 300 -5.63 11.61 -16.85
C ILE A 300 -5.43 13.10 -17.14
N ASP A 301 -6.52 13.81 -17.46
CA ASP A 301 -6.50 15.27 -17.51
C ASP A 301 -6.53 15.82 -16.07
N PRO A 302 -5.50 16.56 -15.62
CA PRO A 302 -5.44 17.09 -14.26
C PRO A 302 -6.54 18.12 -13.94
N ALA A 303 -7.11 18.79 -14.95
CA ALA A 303 -8.16 19.78 -14.78
C ALA A 303 -9.58 19.17 -14.88
N ALA A 304 -9.72 18.00 -15.51
CA ALA A 304 -11.00 17.31 -15.61
C ALA A 304 -11.47 16.80 -14.23
N THR A 305 -12.79 16.65 -14.09
CA THR A 305 -13.44 16.15 -12.88
C THR A 305 -13.79 14.67 -13.01
N TYR A 306 -13.50 13.90 -11.98
CA TYR A 306 -13.78 12.48 -11.88
C TYR A 306 -14.58 12.20 -10.60
N THR A 307 -15.73 11.55 -10.73
CA THR A 307 -16.46 11.00 -9.58
C THR A 307 -15.79 9.72 -9.11
N VAL A 308 -15.34 9.68 -7.86
CA VAL A 308 -14.75 8.50 -7.22
C VAL A 308 -15.74 7.86 -6.24
N ALA A 309 -15.68 6.53 -6.10
CA ALA A 309 -16.51 5.73 -5.21
C ALA A 309 -15.66 4.98 -4.17
N SER A 310 -16.07 5.04 -2.90
CA SER A 310 -15.47 4.23 -1.82
C SER A 310 -16.41 4.22 -0.59
N GLY A 311 -16.03 3.48 0.45
CA GLY A 311 -16.72 3.52 1.74
C GLY A 311 -16.53 4.87 2.45
N GLN A 312 -17.50 5.25 3.29
CA GLN A 312 -17.51 6.53 4.01
C GLN A 312 -16.20 6.84 4.76
N PHE A 313 -15.56 5.83 5.36
CA PHE A 313 -14.31 6.02 6.10
C PHE A 313 -13.22 6.68 5.26
N LEU A 314 -12.98 6.15 4.05
CA LEU A 314 -11.94 6.67 3.16
C LEU A 314 -12.34 8.04 2.59
N ILE A 315 -13.60 8.16 2.15
CA ILE A 315 -14.17 9.39 1.60
C ILE A 315 -14.09 10.56 2.60
N GLU A 316 -14.21 10.28 3.90
CA GLU A 316 -14.06 11.28 4.97
C GLU A 316 -12.60 11.55 5.35
N GLY A 317 -11.64 11.04 4.58
CA GLY A 317 -10.21 11.26 4.75
C GLY A 317 -9.58 10.40 5.85
N GLY A 318 -10.15 9.21 6.11
CA GLY A 318 -9.50 8.16 6.89
C GLY A 318 -8.14 7.79 6.30
N ASP A 319 -7.28 7.14 7.10
CA ASP A 319 -5.94 6.69 6.68
C ASP A 319 -5.06 7.81 6.07
N ASN A 320 -5.24 9.05 6.55
CA ASN A 320 -4.57 10.26 6.06
C ASN A 320 -4.78 10.60 4.57
N PHE A 321 -5.80 10.02 3.92
CA PHE A 321 -6.19 10.38 2.54
C PHE A 321 -7.01 11.68 2.52
N THR A 322 -6.46 12.74 3.13
CA THR A 322 -7.15 13.99 3.45
C THR A 322 -7.63 14.76 2.23
N ILE A 323 -7.04 14.52 1.06
CA ILE A 323 -7.44 15.22 -0.18
C ILE A 323 -8.90 14.96 -0.54
N LEU A 324 -9.46 13.81 -0.14
CA LEU A 324 -10.86 13.46 -0.39
C LEU A 324 -11.84 14.40 0.32
N ARG A 325 -11.42 15.06 1.41
CA ARG A 325 -12.23 16.08 2.11
C ARG A 325 -12.41 17.35 1.28
N GLU A 326 -11.54 17.60 0.32
CA GLU A 326 -11.59 18.77 -0.56
C GLU A 326 -12.44 18.55 -1.81
N GLY A 327 -12.89 17.31 -2.06
CA GLY A 327 -13.75 17.04 -3.19
C GLY A 327 -15.17 17.58 -2.99
N THR A 328 -15.88 17.67 -4.10
CA THR A 328 -17.20 18.34 -4.19
C THR A 328 -18.30 17.33 -4.50
N ASN A 329 -19.57 17.77 -4.47
CA ASN A 329 -20.73 16.93 -4.80
C ASN A 329 -20.76 15.57 -4.07
N LYS A 330 -20.29 15.56 -2.80
CA LYS A 330 -20.30 14.37 -1.96
C LYS A 330 -21.72 13.87 -1.75
N ARG A 331 -21.96 12.59 -2.02
CA ARG A 331 -23.25 11.94 -1.92
C ARG A 331 -23.09 10.62 -1.17
N ASP A 332 -23.77 10.50 -0.04
CA ASP A 332 -23.96 9.22 0.64
C ASP A 332 -25.16 8.50 0.01
N THR A 333 -24.96 7.24 -0.37
CA THR A 333 -25.99 6.44 -1.04
C THR A 333 -26.86 5.64 -0.07
N GLY A 334 -26.47 5.56 1.20
CA GLY A 334 -27.07 4.69 2.21
C GLY A 334 -26.90 3.19 1.94
N LEU A 335 -26.21 2.80 0.86
CA LEU A 335 -25.90 1.41 0.55
C LEU A 335 -24.75 0.95 1.44
N ILE A 336 -24.94 -0.15 2.16
CA ILE A 336 -23.89 -0.75 2.98
C ILE A 336 -22.85 -1.43 2.07
N ASP A 337 -21.58 -1.29 2.41
CA ASP A 337 -20.44 -1.88 1.70
C ASP A 337 -20.57 -3.40 1.55
N THR A 338 -20.93 -4.12 2.62
CA THR A 338 -21.21 -5.57 2.57
C THR A 338 -22.33 -5.90 1.58
N ASP A 339 -23.45 -5.17 1.60
CA ASP A 339 -24.58 -5.40 0.68
C ASP A 339 -24.19 -5.12 -0.78
N ALA A 340 -23.43 -4.05 -1.02
CA ALA A 340 -22.90 -3.73 -2.34
C ALA A 340 -21.99 -4.83 -2.89
N PHE A 341 -21.19 -5.46 -2.03
CA PHE A 341 -20.32 -6.57 -2.42
C PHE A 341 -21.12 -7.85 -2.67
N ILE A 342 -22.16 -8.14 -1.89
CA ILE A 342 -23.11 -9.24 -2.13
C ILE A 342 -23.81 -9.06 -3.48
N ASP A 343 -24.36 -7.88 -3.76
CA ASP A 343 -25.01 -7.56 -5.04
C ASP A 343 -24.04 -7.77 -6.23
N TYR A 344 -22.75 -7.46 -6.04
CA TYR A 344 -21.72 -7.69 -7.05
C TYR A 344 -21.49 -9.19 -7.28
N PHE A 345 -21.44 -10.01 -6.24
CA PHE A 345 -21.34 -11.47 -6.36
C PHE A 345 -22.55 -12.06 -7.09
N ASP A 346 -23.76 -11.66 -6.69
CA ASP A 346 -25.01 -12.11 -7.32
C ASP A 346 -25.02 -11.87 -8.84
N ALA A 347 -24.41 -10.76 -9.29
CA ALA A 347 -24.38 -10.38 -10.70
C ALA A 347 -23.21 -10.96 -11.50
N ASN A 348 -22.09 -11.32 -10.86
CA ASN A 348 -20.82 -11.64 -11.54
C ASN A 348 -20.26 -13.02 -11.21
N SER A 349 -20.98 -13.85 -10.44
CA SER A 349 -20.53 -15.20 -10.08
C SER A 349 -20.51 -16.17 -11.30
N PRO A 350 -19.48 -17.04 -11.42
CA PRO A 350 -18.29 -17.13 -10.57
C PRO A 350 -17.27 -16.01 -10.86
N ILE A 351 -16.64 -15.49 -9.80
CA ILE A 351 -15.61 -14.44 -9.90
C ILE A 351 -14.21 -15.06 -9.93
N SER A 352 -13.37 -14.59 -10.85
CA SER A 352 -11.95 -14.97 -10.91
C SER A 352 -11.05 -13.85 -10.36
N PRO A 353 -9.95 -14.16 -9.65
CA PRO A 353 -8.97 -13.15 -9.29
C PRO A 353 -8.33 -12.56 -10.55
N SER A 354 -8.11 -11.24 -10.54
CA SER A 354 -7.25 -10.57 -11.51
C SER A 354 -5.85 -10.40 -10.92
N TYR A 355 -4.83 -10.89 -11.63
CA TYR A 355 -3.44 -10.72 -11.24
C TYR A 355 -2.77 -9.49 -11.89
N GLU A 356 -3.54 -8.67 -12.61
CA GLU A 356 -3.04 -7.41 -13.15
C GLU A 356 -2.79 -6.38 -12.04
N LYS A 357 -1.64 -5.71 -12.09
CA LYS A 357 -1.35 -4.56 -11.23
C LYS A 357 -1.80 -3.25 -11.85
N ASN A 358 -2.21 -2.36 -10.96
CA ASN A 358 -2.57 -0.98 -11.25
C ASN A 358 -1.40 -0.03 -11.08
N GLY A 359 -0.52 -0.25 -10.09
CA GLY A 359 0.59 0.65 -9.78
C GLY A 359 1.96 0.01 -9.87
N VAL A 360 2.80 0.45 -10.82
CA VAL A 360 4.14 -0.11 -11.09
C VAL A 360 5.23 0.95 -10.95
N ALA A 361 6.38 0.58 -10.39
CA ALA A 361 7.51 1.49 -10.21
C ALA A 361 8.36 1.60 -11.49
N VAL A 362 8.77 2.81 -11.84
CA VAL A 362 9.64 3.11 -12.99
C VAL A 362 10.75 4.06 -12.54
N HIS A 363 12.00 3.62 -12.70
CA HIS A 363 13.18 4.39 -12.33
C HIS A 363 13.78 5.01 -13.59
N SER A 364 13.36 6.23 -13.89
CA SER A 364 13.87 7.04 -15.01
C SER A 364 13.47 8.50 -14.87
N ALA A 365 14.19 9.39 -15.53
CA ALA A 365 13.66 10.72 -15.81
C ALA A 365 12.50 10.59 -16.82
N LEU A 366 11.33 11.12 -16.45
CA LEU A 366 10.12 11.09 -17.26
C LEU A 366 9.66 12.51 -17.65
N PRO A 367 9.07 12.72 -18.85
CA PRO A 367 8.83 11.72 -19.89
C PRO A 367 10.14 11.19 -20.50
N LEU A 368 10.11 9.96 -21.02
CA LEU A 368 11.27 9.41 -21.72
C LEU A 368 11.54 10.24 -22.98
N THR A 369 12.80 10.39 -23.38
CA THR A 369 13.18 11.03 -24.64
C THR A 369 14.08 10.11 -25.45
N ALA A 370 13.84 10.04 -26.76
CA ALA A 370 14.62 9.19 -27.66
C ALA A 370 14.67 9.79 -29.08
N ASN A 371 15.75 9.52 -29.83
CA ASN A 371 15.74 9.80 -31.26
C ASN A 371 15.17 8.59 -32.01
N ALA A 372 14.54 8.81 -33.16
CA ALA A 372 14.23 7.74 -34.11
C ALA A 372 15.54 6.98 -34.47
N GLY A 373 15.51 5.64 -34.40
CA GLY A 373 16.69 4.78 -34.54
C GLY A 373 17.58 4.70 -33.29
N GLY A 374 17.26 5.44 -32.22
CA GLY A 374 18.00 5.45 -30.97
C GLY A 374 17.59 4.33 -30.02
N THR A 375 18.48 4.01 -29.08
CA THR A 375 18.22 3.04 -28.01
C THR A 375 17.67 3.74 -26.77
N VAL A 376 16.63 3.15 -26.19
CA VAL A 376 16.01 3.57 -24.92
C VAL A 376 16.29 2.51 -23.87
N SER A 377 16.63 2.93 -22.65
CA SER A 377 16.84 2.03 -21.54
C SER A 377 16.34 2.64 -20.23
N PHE A 378 15.63 1.85 -19.43
CA PHE A 378 15.12 2.23 -18.10
C PHE A 378 14.79 0.98 -17.27
N THR A 379 14.57 1.17 -15.98
CA THR A 379 14.25 0.07 -15.06
C THR A 379 12.79 0.14 -14.62
N VAL A 380 12.12 -1.02 -14.64
CA VAL A 380 10.77 -1.22 -14.13
C VAL A 380 10.84 -2.20 -12.97
N SER A 381 10.11 -1.94 -11.89
CA SER A 381 10.08 -2.81 -10.72
C SER A 381 8.69 -2.88 -10.08
N GLY A 382 8.47 -3.89 -9.23
CA GLY A 382 7.18 -4.04 -8.54
C GLY A 382 6.05 -4.48 -9.44
N VAL A 383 6.31 -5.41 -10.34
CA VAL A 383 5.35 -5.92 -11.33
C VAL A 383 4.60 -7.15 -10.83
N ASP A 384 5.11 -7.82 -9.79
CA ASP A 384 4.50 -8.99 -9.20
C ASP A 384 3.56 -8.61 -8.04
N LEU A 385 2.44 -9.32 -7.94
CA LEU A 385 1.56 -9.32 -6.78
C LEU A 385 2.01 -10.39 -5.79
N THR A 386 1.59 -10.24 -4.53
CA THR A 386 1.78 -11.27 -3.49
C THR A 386 0.47 -11.74 -2.87
N SER A 387 -0.65 -11.51 -3.54
CA SER A 387 -1.86 -12.29 -3.26
C SER A 387 -1.61 -13.76 -3.58
N LEU A 388 -2.30 -14.66 -2.87
CA LEU A 388 -2.14 -16.09 -3.11
C LEU A 388 -2.55 -16.47 -4.54
N GLY A 389 -1.83 -17.42 -5.11
CA GLY A 389 -2.02 -17.88 -6.49
C GLY A 389 -1.48 -16.93 -7.58
N ALA A 390 -1.04 -15.71 -7.23
CA ALA A 390 -0.49 -14.79 -8.22
C ALA A 390 0.82 -15.35 -8.83
N PRO A 391 0.93 -15.43 -10.17
CA PRO A 391 2.15 -15.88 -10.82
C PRO A 391 3.21 -14.78 -10.80
N ALA A 392 4.48 -15.16 -10.69
CA ALA A 392 5.58 -14.26 -10.99
C ALA A 392 5.62 -13.98 -12.51
N ASN A 393 5.76 -12.71 -12.88
CA ASN A 393 5.93 -12.34 -14.28
C ASN A 393 7.34 -12.68 -14.76
N THR A 394 7.45 -13.14 -16.01
CA THR A 394 8.73 -13.59 -16.59
C THR A 394 9.25 -12.68 -17.68
N SER A 395 8.38 -11.91 -18.33
CA SER A 395 8.77 -11.00 -19.40
C SER A 395 7.78 -9.86 -19.61
N PHE A 396 8.28 -8.78 -20.20
CA PHE A 396 7.50 -7.75 -20.85
C PHE A 396 7.56 -7.92 -22.37
N THR A 397 6.42 -7.75 -23.04
CA THR A 397 6.38 -7.31 -24.44
C THR A 397 6.27 -5.79 -24.49
N VAL A 398 7.10 -5.15 -25.31
CA VAL A 398 7.25 -3.70 -25.38
C VAL A 398 6.64 -3.18 -26.67
N TYR A 399 5.70 -2.25 -26.57
CA TYR A 399 5.01 -1.62 -27.68
C TYR A 399 5.25 -0.11 -27.69
N LEU A 400 5.60 0.44 -28.85
CA LEU A 400 5.60 1.87 -29.09
C LEU A 400 4.44 2.22 -30.03
N GLY A 401 3.40 2.87 -29.48
CA GLY A 401 2.09 2.90 -30.14
C GLY A 401 1.52 1.48 -30.25
N GLU A 402 1.17 1.05 -31.46
CA GLU A 402 0.67 -0.31 -31.75
C GLU A 402 1.78 -1.27 -32.19
N SER A 403 3.01 -0.79 -32.39
CA SER A 403 4.12 -1.58 -32.92
C SER A 403 4.91 -2.25 -31.81
N GLU A 404 5.07 -3.56 -31.86
CA GLU A 404 6.00 -4.29 -31.00
C GLU A 404 7.45 -3.93 -31.36
N VAL A 405 8.20 -3.46 -30.36
CA VAL A 405 9.59 -3.00 -30.52
C VAL A 405 10.61 -3.84 -29.75
N GLY A 406 10.14 -4.82 -28.97
CA GLY A 406 11.00 -5.79 -28.32
C GLY A 406 10.37 -6.48 -27.12
N THR A 407 11.19 -7.25 -26.42
CA THR A 407 10.83 -7.95 -25.18
C THR A 407 11.90 -7.73 -24.12
N ALA A 408 11.53 -7.71 -22.85
CA ALA A 408 12.48 -7.64 -21.73
C ALA A 408 12.19 -8.73 -20.71
N ALA A 409 13.22 -9.41 -20.19
CA ALA A 409 13.05 -10.41 -19.13
C ALA A 409 12.70 -9.71 -17.80
N ILE A 410 11.88 -10.38 -16.98
CA ILE A 410 11.57 -9.96 -15.60
C ILE A 410 12.23 -10.97 -14.66
N GLU A 411 13.05 -10.46 -13.75
CA GLU A 411 13.71 -11.23 -12.71
C GLU A 411 12.86 -11.23 -11.44
N THR A 412 12.71 -12.40 -10.81
CA THR A 412 12.06 -12.54 -9.50
C THR A 412 12.97 -12.01 -8.40
N THR A 413 12.95 -10.68 -8.24
CA THR A 413 13.79 -9.95 -7.29
C THR A 413 12.92 -9.25 -6.26
N HIS A 414 13.19 -9.51 -4.98
CA HIS A 414 12.60 -8.78 -3.86
C HIS A 414 13.36 -7.47 -3.62
N ILE A 415 12.64 -6.36 -3.47
CA ILE A 415 13.20 -5.04 -3.23
C ILE A 415 12.51 -4.42 -2.02
N ASP A 416 13.30 -4.16 -0.99
CA ASP A 416 12.89 -3.41 0.20
C ASP A 416 12.60 -1.94 -0.12
N GLY A 417 11.82 -1.29 0.74
CA GLY A 417 11.50 0.14 0.63
C GLY A 417 10.01 0.42 0.81
N LEU A 418 9.58 1.64 0.47
CA LEU A 418 8.19 2.05 0.55
C LEU A 418 7.69 2.50 -0.83
N PRO A 419 6.82 1.72 -1.50
CA PRO A 419 6.37 0.38 -1.11
C PRO A 419 7.48 -0.68 -1.25
N THR A 420 7.36 -1.79 -0.53
CA THR A 420 8.13 -3.01 -0.85
C THR A 420 7.61 -3.57 -2.17
N ARG A 421 8.48 -4.21 -2.96
CA ARG A 421 8.13 -4.55 -4.34
C ARG A 421 8.87 -5.79 -4.84
N ASP A 422 8.21 -6.58 -5.69
CA ASP A 422 8.78 -7.78 -6.29
C ASP A 422 8.71 -7.70 -7.83
N GLY A 423 9.69 -8.31 -8.49
CA GLY A 423 9.85 -8.29 -9.93
C GLY A 423 10.64 -7.08 -10.40
N LEU A 424 11.69 -7.33 -11.18
CA LEU A 424 12.61 -6.30 -11.69
C LEU A 424 12.93 -6.56 -13.17
N SER A 425 12.89 -5.51 -13.99
CA SER A 425 13.29 -5.60 -15.40
C SER A 425 14.08 -4.38 -15.81
N ASN A 426 15.22 -4.61 -16.48
CA ASN A 426 15.93 -3.57 -17.23
C ASN A 426 15.44 -3.63 -18.68
N VAL A 427 14.56 -2.70 -19.03
CA VAL A 427 13.95 -2.65 -20.36
C VAL A 427 14.88 -1.91 -21.29
N THR A 428 15.19 -2.51 -22.43
CA THR A 428 15.99 -1.87 -23.48
C THR A 428 15.44 -2.24 -24.85
N PHE A 429 15.21 -1.23 -25.69
CA PHE A 429 14.74 -1.41 -27.06
C PHE A 429 15.26 -0.29 -27.96
N THR A 430 15.15 -0.47 -29.28
CA THR A 430 15.51 0.54 -30.27
C THR A 430 14.23 1.09 -30.91
N VAL A 431 14.10 2.42 -30.93
CA VAL A 431 13.01 3.10 -31.63
C VAL A 431 13.17 2.86 -33.14
N PRO A 432 12.14 2.43 -33.88
CA PRO A 432 12.24 2.31 -35.34
C PRO A 432 12.70 3.62 -35.99
N ALA A 433 13.58 3.54 -36.98
CA ALA A 433 14.20 4.72 -37.59
C ALA A 433 13.19 5.61 -38.35
N ASP A 434 12.07 5.03 -38.76
CA ASP A 434 10.94 5.66 -39.44
C ASP A 434 9.77 5.95 -38.49
N PHE A 435 9.94 5.75 -37.18
CA PHE A 435 8.88 6.01 -36.22
C PHE A 435 8.52 7.51 -36.18
N PRO A 436 7.22 7.88 -36.12
CA PRO A 436 6.79 9.27 -36.09
C PRO A 436 7.39 10.07 -34.93
N VAL A 437 7.86 11.29 -35.24
CA VAL A 437 8.36 12.26 -34.27
C VAL A 437 7.21 12.84 -33.44
N GLY A 438 7.47 13.08 -32.16
CA GLY A 438 6.55 13.70 -31.20
C GLY A 438 6.20 12.81 -30.01
N GLU A 439 5.20 13.24 -29.25
CA GLU A 439 4.72 12.54 -28.06
C GLU A 439 4.00 11.25 -28.43
N ASN A 440 4.38 10.17 -27.75
CA ASN A 440 3.85 8.83 -27.93
C ASN A 440 3.71 8.12 -26.59
N VAL A 441 2.99 6.99 -26.61
CA VAL A 441 2.84 6.11 -25.45
C VAL A 441 3.66 4.84 -25.69
N LEU A 442 4.55 4.56 -24.76
CA LEU A 442 5.21 3.27 -24.60
C LEU A 442 4.33 2.40 -23.70
N THR A 443 4.02 1.18 -24.13
CA THR A 443 3.24 0.22 -23.36
C THR A 443 4.07 -1.05 -23.14
N LEU A 444 4.20 -1.48 -21.89
CA LEU A 444 4.76 -2.78 -21.54
C LEU A 444 3.63 -3.68 -21.03
N VAL A 445 3.57 -4.90 -21.53
CA VAL A 445 2.59 -5.92 -21.09
C VAL A 445 3.35 -7.08 -20.47
N ALA A 446 3.14 -7.32 -19.18
CA ALA A 446 3.79 -8.39 -18.44
C ALA A 446 3.10 -9.74 -18.69
N ASP A 447 3.88 -10.78 -18.91
CA ASP A 447 3.42 -12.17 -18.99
C ASP A 447 3.79 -12.94 -17.71
N PRO A 448 2.88 -13.71 -17.09
CA PRO A 448 1.53 -14.04 -17.57
C PRO A 448 0.40 -13.17 -16.97
N SER A 449 0.71 -12.18 -16.12
CA SER A 449 -0.34 -11.43 -15.40
C SER A 449 -1.17 -10.50 -16.27
N ASN A 450 -0.69 -10.12 -17.46
CA ASN A 450 -1.21 -9.04 -18.31
C ASN A 450 -1.10 -7.63 -17.69
N THR A 451 -0.31 -7.47 -16.63
CA THR A 451 -0.03 -6.15 -16.04
C THR A 451 0.48 -5.19 -17.12
N THR A 452 -0.24 -4.10 -17.32
CA THR A 452 0.08 -3.11 -18.35
C THR A 452 0.70 -1.86 -17.72
N VAL A 453 1.93 -1.55 -18.11
CA VAL A 453 2.65 -0.33 -17.73
C VAL A 453 2.64 0.63 -18.91
N ARG A 454 2.24 1.88 -18.69
CA ARG A 454 2.26 2.91 -19.73
C ARG A 454 3.24 4.01 -19.33
N LEU A 455 3.94 4.57 -20.30
CA LEU A 455 4.88 5.67 -20.13
C LEU A 455 4.76 6.64 -21.30
N LEU A 456 4.87 7.94 -21.01
CA LEU A 456 5.01 8.94 -22.06
C LEU A 456 6.45 8.97 -22.57
N ILE A 457 6.61 9.02 -23.89
CA ILE A 457 7.89 9.11 -24.57
C ILE A 457 7.82 10.14 -25.70
N ASP A 458 8.77 11.07 -25.72
CA ASP A 458 8.93 12.05 -26.81
C ASP A 458 10.02 11.58 -27.79
N ILE A 459 9.62 11.39 -29.05
CA ILE A 459 10.49 10.92 -30.12
C ILE A 459 11.00 12.10 -30.93
N ALA A 460 12.30 12.36 -30.87
CA ALA A 460 12.98 13.35 -31.69
C ALA A 460 13.43 12.75 -33.05
N PRO A 461 13.69 13.59 -34.08
CA PRO A 461 14.22 13.12 -35.36
C PRO A 461 15.51 12.31 -35.21
N ALA A 462 15.78 11.41 -36.16
CA ALA A 462 17.03 10.67 -36.20
C ALA A 462 18.23 11.64 -36.15
N ALA A 463 19.25 11.29 -35.35
CA ALA A 463 20.44 12.12 -35.21
C ALA A 463 21.17 12.23 -36.56
N THR A 464 21.13 13.40 -37.19
CA THR A 464 21.93 13.68 -38.38
C THR A 464 23.37 13.96 -37.94
N GLY A 465 24.21 12.92 -37.88
CA GLY A 465 25.66 13.12 -37.81
C GLY A 465 26.17 13.78 -39.10
N PRO A 466 27.27 14.57 -39.07
CA PRO A 466 27.86 15.09 -40.29
C PRO A 466 28.34 13.91 -41.14
N VAL A 467 27.80 13.80 -42.35
CA VAL A 467 28.39 12.93 -43.38
C VAL A 467 29.71 13.56 -43.74
N VAL A 468 30.81 13.07 -43.17
CA VAL A 468 32.13 13.31 -43.74
C VAL A 468 32.21 12.41 -44.97
N GLU A 469 31.73 12.91 -46.11
CA GLU A 469 32.18 12.42 -47.40
C GLU A 469 33.68 12.70 -47.48
N THR A 470 34.50 11.71 -47.17
CA THR A 470 35.87 11.72 -47.66
C THR A 470 35.80 11.42 -49.15
N ASP A 471 35.67 12.47 -49.96
CA ASP A 471 36.06 12.41 -51.36
C ASP A 471 37.54 12.02 -51.39
N VAL A 472 37.81 10.78 -51.77
CA VAL A 472 39.16 10.31 -52.11
C VAL A 472 39.33 10.56 -53.60
N PRO A 473 40.18 11.52 -54.04
CA PRO A 473 40.56 11.60 -55.44
C PRO A 473 41.48 10.42 -55.76
N SER A 474 41.17 9.71 -56.84
CA SER A 474 42.00 8.66 -57.41
C SER A 474 43.29 9.20 -58.04
N ASP A 475 44.37 8.46 -57.82
CA ASP A 475 45.68 8.43 -58.51
C ASP A 475 46.64 9.61 -58.33
N ASP A 476 47.75 9.39 -57.60
CA ASP A 476 49.02 8.98 -58.24
C ASP A 476 50.09 8.55 -57.22
N ALA A 477 50.99 7.67 -57.65
CA ALA A 477 51.98 6.96 -56.85
C ALA A 477 53.20 7.80 -56.40
N ALA A 478 53.70 7.55 -55.18
CA ALA A 478 55.09 7.14 -54.85
C ALA A 478 55.62 7.66 -53.49
N SER A 479 56.43 6.80 -52.86
CA SER A 479 57.53 7.09 -51.89
C SER A 479 57.24 7.14 -50.37
N LEU A 480 57.58 6.01 -49.72
CA LEU A 480 58.27 5.80 -48.43
C LEU A 480 58.24 6.87 -47.32
N GLY A 481 57.92 6.43 -46.09
CA GLY A 481 58.48 7.03 -44.87
C GLY A 481 57.77 6.74 -43.54
N LEU A 482 58.28 5.74 -42.80
CA LEU A 482 58.33 5.54 -41.33
C LEU A 482 57.17 5.91 -40.37
N LEU A 483 56.93 4.96 -39.46
CA LEU A 483 56.18 5.04 -38.19
C LEU A 483 56.55 6.27 -37.31
N THR A 484 55.57 6.85 -36.61
CA THR A 484 55.31 6.69 -35.14
C THR A 484 54.41 7.80 -34.58
N GLY A 485 53.36 7.37 -33.85
CA GLY A 485 52.74 7.97 -32.65
C GLY A 485 52.41 9.47 -32.55
N LEU A 486 51.13 9.79 -32.39
CA LEU A 486 50.67 10.62 -31.26
C LEU A 486 49.16 10.48 -31.05
N ALA A 487 48.78 10.05 -29.84
CA ALA A 487 47.43 10.18 -29.32
C ALA A 487 47.14 11.65 -29.02
N VAL A 488 45.96 12.14 -29.40
CA VAL A 488 45.43 13.42 -28.92
C VAL A 488 44.00 13.19 -28.43
N LEU A 489 43.84 13.27 -27.11
CA LEU A 489 42.56 13.51 -26.45
C LEU A 489 41.98 14.84 -26.94
N LEU A 490 40.72 14.86 -27.35
CA LEU A 490 39.90 16.07 -27.25
C LEU A 490 38.69 15.78 -26.35
N THR A 491 38.79 16.29 -25.11
CA THR A 491 37.66 16.58 -24.24
C THR A 491 37.03 17.90 -24.67
N ALA A 492 35.75 17.89 -25.03
CA ALA A 492 34.95 19.12 -25.17
C ALA A 492 33.89 19.15 -24.07
N ALA A 493 34.22 19.86 -22.98
CA ALA A 493 33.25 20.32 -21.99
C ALA A 493 32.55 21.57 -22.54
N GLY A 494 31.24 21.49 -22.75
CA GLY A 494 30.39 22.63 -23.10
C GLY A 494 29.45 22.95 -21.94
N ALA A 495 29.84 23.91 -21.10
CA ALA A 495 28.96 24.51 -20.12
C ALA A 495 28.00 25.49 -20.84
N VAL A 496 26.70 25.23 -20.78
CA VAL A 496 25.67 26.20 -21.18
C VAL A 496 25.23 26.97 -19.94
N ALA A 497 25.72 28.21 -19.81
CA ALA A 497 25.21 29.18 -18.86
C ALA A 497 23.95 29.84 -19.43
N VAL A 498 22.78 29.54 -18.85
CA VAL A 498 21.52 30.23 -19.17
C VAL A 498 21.50 31.57 -18.43
N ASN A 499 21.68 32.65 -19.19
CA ASN A 499 21.59 34.02 -18.69
C ASN A 499 20.11 34.47 -18.73
N ARG A 500 19.41 34.40 -17.59
CA ARG A 500 18.05 34.97 -17.44
C ARG A 500 18.14 36.50 -17.40
N ARG A 501 17.76 37.18 -18.48
CA ARG A 501 17.42 38.61 -18.44
C ARG A 501 16.05 38.80 -17.77
N ARG A 502 16.04 39.44 -16.60
CA ARG A 502 14.86 40.12 -16.05
C ARG A 502 14.65 41.41 -16.84
N GLN A 503 13.50 41.55 -17.50
CA GLN A 503 12.98 42.84 -17.91
C GLN A 503 12.09 43.37 -16.78
N ALA A 504 12.52 44.48 -16.18
CA ALA A 504 11.67 45.34 -15.38
C ALA A 504 10.91 46.26 -16.34
N ILE A 505 9.61 46.40 -16.13
CA ILE A 505 8.78 47.47 -16.70
C ILE A 505 8.30 48.29 -15.50
N ASP A 506 8.74 49.55 -15.46
CA ASP A 506 8.16 50.61 -14.63
C ASP A 506 7.24 51.44 -15.53
N SER A 507 5.94 51.44 -15.24
CA SER A 507 5.03 52.61 -15.14
C SER A 507 3.65 52.16 -14.68
#